data_AF-Q70Y41-F1
#
_entry.id   AF-Q70Y41-F1
#
_cell.length_a   1.000
_cell.length_b   1.000
_cell.length_c   1.000
_cell.angle_alpha   90.00
_cell.angle_beta   90.00
_cell.angle_gamma   90.00
#
_symmetry.space_group_name_H-M   'P 1'
#
loop_
_entity.id
_entity.type
_entity.pdbx_description
1 polymer ?
#
loop_
_entity_poly.entity_id
_entity_poly.type
_entity_poly.pdbx_seq_one_letter_code
_entity_poly.pdbx_strand_id
1 'polypeptide(L)'
;AATTTQDQSMTWRSNSGLSDGYTYNTNLVGGYYDAGDNVKFNFPMAFTTTLLSWSIIEFGDLMPPNELRNALVAIRWATDYLLMTVSQPNRIFVQVGDPNIDHNCWERPEDMDTARTVYAVDAPNPASDVAGETAAALAASSMAFRWSDPAYAETLLRAAVTVFQFADTYRGAYSDNPHIKEGACPFYCDLMDIKMNCCGEQHG
;
A
#
# COMPACT_ATOMS: atom_id res chain seq x y z
N ALA A 1 -11.57 6.14 -1.55
CA ALA A 1 -12.13 4.83 -1.15
C ALA A 1 -12.96 4.29 -2.30
N ALA A 2 -12.54 3.15 -2.83
CA ALA A 2 -13.15 2.51 -3.99
C ALA A 2 -14.47 1.77 -3.65
N THR A 3 -14.67 1.40 -2.38
CA THR A 3 -15.96 0.88 -1.89
C THR A 3 -16.25 1.48 -0.52
N THR A 4 -17.52 1.68 -0.21
CA THR A 4 -17.97 2.27 1.07
C THR A 4 -18.67 1.20 1.88
N THR A 5 -18.23 0.97 3.11
CA THR A 5 -18.88 0.00 4.01
C THR A 5 -20.21 0.51 4.53
N GLN A 6 -21.07 -0.38 5.01
CA GLN A 6 -22.39 -0.05 5.58
C GLN A 6 -22.32 0.97 6.74
N ASP A 7 -21.18 1.04 7.43
CA ASP A 7 -20.90 1.97 8.53
C ASP A 7 -20.11 3.23 8.12
N GLN A 8 -20.12 3.61 6.84
CA GLN A 8 -19.37 4.79 6.39
C GLN A 8 -19.94 6.09 6.98
N SER A 9 -19.08 6.85 7.67
CA SER A 9 -19.43 8.14 8.28
C SER A 9 -19.41 9.33 7.31
N MET A 10 -18.66 9.21 6.21
CA MET A 10 -18.49 10.27 5.21
C MET A 10 -19.63 10.23 4.18
N THR A 11 -20.68 11.01 4.42
CA THR A 11 -21.92 11.02 3.62
C THR A 11 -21.76 11.52 2.19
N TRP A 12 -20.67 12.22 1.90
CA TRP A 12 -20.35 12.77 0.59
C TRP A 12 -19.46 11.86 -0.26
N ARG A 13 -19.14 10.66 0.25
CA ARG A 13 -18.33 9.64 -0.45
C ARG A 13 -19.19 8.45 -0.85
N SER A 14 -18.91 7.88 -2.02
CA SER A 14 -19.55 6.63 -2.51
C SER A 14 -18.51 5.68 -3.12
N ASN A 15 -18.99 4.58 -3.68
CA ASN A 15 -18.16 3.61 -4.40
C ASN A 15 -17.47 4.28 -5.61
N SER A 16 -16.21 3.95 -5.86
CA SER A 16 -15.37 4.47 -6.95
C SER A 16 -14.32 3.43 -7.38
N GLY A 17 -13.63 3.56 -8.52
CA GLY A 17 -12.51 2.66 -8.85
C GLY A 17 -12.82 1.14 -8.80
N LEU A 18 -14.08 0.74 -9.10
CA LEU A 18 -14.56 -0.64 -8.94
C LEU A 18 -13.98 -1.63 -9.95
N SER A 19 -13.26 -1.13 -10.95
CA SER A 19 -12.57 -1.91 -11.98
C SER A 19 -11.07 -2.07 -11.73
N ASP A 20 -10.55 -1.58 -10.60
CA ASP A 20 -9.13 -1.65 -10.25
C ASP A 20 -8.62 -3.08 -10.26
N GLY A 21 -7.58 -3.35 -11.06
CA GLY A 21 -6.95 -4.66 -11.17
C GLY A 21 -7.50 -5.58 -12.27
N TYR A 22 -8.59 -5.18 -12.94
CA TYR A 22 -9.24 -6.02 -13.97
C TYR A 22 -8.28 -6.45 -15.09
N THR A 23 -7.40 -5.56 -15.55
CA THR A 23 -6.40 -5.85 -16.60
C THR A 23 -5.35 -6.89 -16.20
N TYR A 24 -5.20 -7.14 -14.90
CA TYR A 24 -4.27 -8.13 -14.33
C TYR A 24 -4.99 -9.36 -13.76
N ASN A 25 -6.29 -9.53 -14.07
CA ASN A 25 -7.13 -10.60 -13.55
C ASN A 25 -7.04 -10.72 -12.01
N THR A 26 -7.02 -9.58 -11.33
CA THR A 26 -6.96 -9.49 -9.87
C THR A 26 -7.94 -8.42 -9.37
N ASN A 27 -8.23 -8.45 -8.08
CA ASN A 27 -8.99 -7.39 -7.42
C ASN A 27 -8.03 -6.43 -6.75
N LEU A 28 -7.99 -5.19 -7.20
CA LEU A 28 -7.27 -4.09 -6.53
C LEU A 28 -8.24 -2.99 -6.05
N VAL A 29 -9.53 -3.30 -5.91
CA VAL A 29 -10.51 -2.39 -5.29
C VAL A 29 -10.22 -2.26 -3.79
N GLY A 30 -10.28 -1.04 -3.28
CA GLY A 30 -10.03 -0.71 -1.87
C GLY A 30 -8.92 0.32 -1.72
N GLY A 31 -8.28 0.32 -0.55
CA GLY A 31 -7.16 1.21 -0.25
C GLY A 31 -7.54 2.69 -0.20
N TYR A 32 -6.50 3.52 -0.08
CA TYR A 32 -6.63 4.97 0.01
C TYR A 32 -6.22 5.64 -1.30
N TYR A 33 -6.92 6.72 -1.65
CA TYR A 33 -6.35 7.68 -2.60
C TYR A 33 -5.31 8.50 -1.85
N ASP A 34 -4.25 8.88 -2.54
CA ASP A 34 -3.05 9.42 -1.91
C ASP A 34 -3.27 10.81 -1.30
N ALA A 35 -3.83 11.73 -2.08
CA ALA A 35 -4.01 13.12 -1.65
C ALA A 35 -5.40 13.68 -2.07
N GLY A 36 -5.40 14.78 -2.83
CA GLY A 36 -6.59 15.34 -3.47
C GLY A 36 -6.87 14.75 -4.85
N ASP A 37 -6.04 13.79 -5.27
CA ASP A 37 -6.10 13.05 -6.53
C ASP A 37 -6.81 11.70 -6.32
N ASN A 38 -6.97 10.90 -7.38
CA ASN A 38 -7.57 9.56 -7.30
C ASN A 38 -6.58 8.44 -7.62
N VAL A 39 -5.29 8.75 -7.57
CA VAL A 39 -4.21 7.78 -7.71
C VAL A 39 -4.01 7.05 -6.39
N LYS A 40 -3.68 5.76 -6.48
CA LYS A 40 -3.29 4.92 -5.35
C LYS A 40 -1.79 4.68 -5.44
N PHE A 41 -1.01 5.51 -4.77
CA PHE A 41 0.43 5.32 -4.63
C PHE A 41 0.71 4.41 -3.42
N ASN A 42 1.22 3.21 -3.68
CA ASN A 42 1.31 2.21 -2.61
C ASN A 42 2.45 2.47 -1.64
N PHE A 43 3.52 3.14 -2.08
CA PHE A 43 4.64 3.47 -1.20
C PHE A 43 4.24 4.41 -0.05
N PRO A 44 3.67 5.61 -0.29
CA PRO A 44 3.18 6.48 0.80
C PRO A 44 1.99 5.88 1.56
N MET A 45 1.15 5.06 0.91
CA MET A 45 0.07 4.34 1.61
C MET A 45 0.62 3.32 2.62
N ALA A 46 1.63 2.54 2.23
CA ALA A 46 2.31 1.60 3.11
C ALA A 46 2.96 2.34 4.27
N PHE A 47 3.72 3.41 4.00
CA PHE A 47 4.34 4.25 5.02
C PHE A 47 3.34 4.82 6.04
N THR A 48 2.23 5.37 5.54
CA THR A 48 1.12 5.86 6.38
C THR A 48 0.57 4.75 7.27
N THR A 49 0.41 3.54 6.72
CA THR A 49 -0.08 2.37 7.45
C THR A 49 0.90 1.91 8.52
N THR A 50 2.21 1.92 8.24
CA THR A 50 3.27 1.63 9.20
C THR A 50 3.21 2.60 10.38
N LEU A 51 3.15 3.91 10.12
CA LEU A 51 3.11 4.94 11.17
C LEU A 51 1.83 4.89 12.01
N LEU A 52 0.66 4.65 11.39
CA LEU A 52 -0.60 4.46 12.13
C LEU A 52 -0.53 3.21 13.03
N SER A 53 0.01 2.11 12.51
CA SER A 53 0.17 0.87 13.27
C SER A 53 1.14 1.06 14.44
N TRP A 54 2.27 1.73 14.20
CA TRP A 54 3.23 2.07 15.25
C TRP A 54 2.60 2.95 16.33
N SER A 55 1.78 3.92 15.94
CA SER A 55 1.07 4.79 16.90
C SER A 55 0.13 3.99 17.82
N ILE A 56 -0.54 2.95 17.31
CA ILE A 56 -1.36 2.05 18.14
C ILE A 56 -0.48 1.20 19.06
N ILE A 57 0.65 0.70 18.58
CA ILE A 57 1.57 -0.12 19.39
C ILE A 57 2.10 0.67 20.59
N GLU A 58 2.50 1.92 20.39
CA GLU A 58 3.08 2.76 21.44
C GLU A 58 2.03 3.41 22.34
N PHE A 59 0.93 3.88 21.75
CA PHE A 59 0.00 4.79 22.43
C PHE A 59 -1.44 4.25 22.49
N GLY A 60 -1.71 3.04 22.01
CA GLY A 60 -3.06 2.48 21.94
C GLY A 60 -3.78 2.45 23.29
N ASP A 61 -3.07 2.17 24.38
CA ASP A 61 -3.63 2.16 25.75
C ASP A 61 -4.07 3.56 26.24
N LEU A 62 -3.55 4.63 25.63
CA LEU A 62 -3.92 6.01 25.94
C LEU A 62 -5.06 6.52 25.05
N MET A 63 -5.42 5.79 23.99
CA MET A 63 -6.48 6.19 23.08
C MET A 63 -7.86 5.93 23.68
N PRO A 64 -8.83 6.85 23.51
CA PRO A 64 -10.23 6.54 23.79
C PRO A 64 -10.67 5.27 23.04
N PRO A 65 -11.46 4.37 23.65
CA PRO A 65 -11.79 3.08 23.05
C PRO A 65 -12.42 3.18 21.64
N ASN A 66 -13.22 4.22 21.40
CA ASN A 66 -13.80 4.50 20.09
C ASN A 66 -12.75 4.93 19.06
N GLU A 67 -11.78 5.76 19.45
CA GLU A 67 -10.71 6.19 18.55
C GLU A 67 -9.71 5.08 18.26
N LEU A 68 -9.39 4.24 19.24
CA LEU A 68 -8.61 3.02 19.01
C LEU A 68 -9.30 2.11 17.99
N ARG A 69 -10.62 1.93 18.12
CA ARG A 69 -11.41 1.16 17.15
C ARG A 69 -11.39 1.78 15.77
N ASN A 70 -11.56 3.11 15.66
CA ASN A 70 -11.51 3.81 14.37
C ASN A 70 -10.13 3.67 13.71
N ALA A 71 -9.05 3.80 14.49
CA ALA A 71 -7.69 3.65 14.01
C ALA A 71 -7.43 2.23 13.50
N LEU A 72 -7.88 1.19 14.23
CA LEU A 72 -7.82 -0.19 13.76
C LEU A 72 -8.64 -0.42 12.48
N VAL A 73 -9.83 0.17 12.36
CA VAL A 73 -10.62 0.09 11.11
C VAL A 73 -9.88 0.74 9.94
N ALA A 74 -9.24 1.89 10.15
CA ALA A 74 -8.46 2.58 9.12
C ALA A 74 -7.23 1.74 8.67
N ILE A 75 -6.49 1.16 9.62
CA ILE A 75 -5.35 0.29 9.31
C ILE A 75 -5.83 -0.97 8.58
N ARG A 76 -6.96 -1.57 8.98
CA ARG A 76 -7.54 -2.73 8.28
C ARG A 76 -7.86 -2.39 6.83
N TRP A 77 -8.43 -1.21 6.58
CA TRP A 77 -8.75 -0.76 5.23
C TRP A 77 -7.52 -0.70 4.31
N ALA A 78 -6.39 -0.20 4.82
CA ALA A 78 -5.13 -0.20 4.09
C ALA A 78 -4.55 -1.60 3.92
N THR A 79 -4.50 -2.38 5.00
CA THR A 79 -3.87 -3.71 5.00
C THR A 79 -4.63 -4.73 4.17
N ASP A 80 -5.96 -4.70 4.13
CA ASP A 80 -6.77 -5.52 3.23
C ASP A 80 -6.39 -5.25 1.76
N TYR A 81 -6.15 -3.98 1.41
CA TYR A 81 -5.68 -3.61 0.07
C TYR A 81 -4.23 -4.03 -0.17
N LEU A 82 -3.31 -3.78 0.77
CA LEU A 82 -1.90 -4.16 0.65
C LEU A 82 -1.71 -5.68 0.53
N LEU A 83 -2.55 -6.50 1.18
CA LEU A 83 -2.57 -7.95 0.97
C LEU A 83 -2.90 -8.31 -0.49
N MET A 84 -3.81 -7.57 -1.13
CA MET A 84 -4.14 -7.78 -2.55
C MET A 84 -2.97 -7.38 -3.46
N THR A 85 -2.21 -6.34 -3.11
CA THR A 85 -1.07 -5.87 -3.92
C THR A 85 0.10 -6.85 -3.97
N VAL A 86 0.12 -7.85 -3.07
CA VAL A 86 1.17 -8.89 -2.98
C VAL A 86 0.60 -10.30 -3.11
N SER A 87 -0.63 -10.42 -3.61
CA SER A 87 -1.35 -11.70 -3.71
C SER A 87 -0.83 -12.64 -4.80
N GLN A 88 -0.06 -12.12 -5.76
CA GLN A 88 0.51 -12.89 -6.86
C GLN A 88 1.99 -13.19 -6.59
N PRO A 89 2.44 -14.44 -6.74
CA PRO A 89 3.84 -14.79 -6.46
C PRO A 89 4.78 -14.06 -7.42
N ASN A 90 5.93 -13.63 -6.90
CA ASN A 90 6.97 -12.91 -7.65
C ASN A 90 6.51 -11.60 -8.31
N ARG A 91 5.44 -10.99 -7.81
CA ARG A 91 4.91 -9.71 -8.28
C ARG A 91 4.49 -8.83 -7.12
N ILE A 92 4.72 -7.54 -7.24
CA ILE A 92 4.14 -6.51 -6.37
C ILE A 92 3.45 -5.44 -7.22
N PHE A 93 2.19 -5.14 -6.89
CA PHE A 93 1.48 -3.99 -7.46
C PHE A 93 1.88 -2.74 -6.68
N VAL A 94 2.35 -1.71 -7.39
CA VAL A 94 2.96 -0.52 -6.75
C VAL A 94 2.11 0.74 -6.93
N GLN A 95 1.23 0.76 -7.92
CA GLN A 95 0.36 1.91 -8.19
C GLN A 95 -0.88 1.54 -9.01
N VAL A 96 -1.98 2.25 -8.77
CA VAL A 96 -3.19 2.20 -9.60
C VAL A 96 -3.66 3.62 -9.93
N GLY A 97 -3.78 3.93 -11.22
CA GLY A 97 -4.06 5.27 -11.75
C GLY A 97 -2.83 5.85 -12.46
N ASP A 98 -3.04 6.39 -13.67
CA ASP A 98 -2.04 7.25 -14.32
C ASP A 98 -2.14 8.65 -13.73
N PRO A 99 -1.10 9.16 -13.07
CA PRO A 99 -1.18 10.43 -12.35
C PRO A 99 -1.23 11.62 -13.29
N ASN A 100 -0.64 11.56 -14.48
CA ASN A 100 -0.67 12.68 -15.41
C ASN A 100 -2.08 12.88 -15.93
N ILE A 101 -2.80 11.81 -16.24
CA ILE A 101 -4.18 11.90 -16.70
C ILE A 101 -5.10 12.27 -15.54
N ASP A 102 -4.93 11.66 -14.37
CA ASP A 102 -5.72 11.95 -13.18
C ASP A 102 -5.59 13.42 -12.75
N HIS A 103 -4.36 13.96 -12.69
CA HIS A 103 -4.11 15.35 -12.26
C HIS A 103 -4.53 16.41 -13.28
N ASN A 104 -4.77 16.00 -14.54
CA ASN A 104 -5.35 16.89 -15.56
C ASN A 104 -6.88 16.98 -15.45
N CYS A 105 -7.51 16.18 -14.59
CA CYS A 105 -8.95 16.16 -14.37
C CYS A 105 -9.29 16.55 -12.93
N TRP A 106 -10.25 17.45 -12.75
CA TRP A 106 -10.82 17.73 -11.43
C TRP A 106 -12.21 17.12 -11.37
N GLU A 107 -12.31 15.93 -10.79
CA GLU A 107 -13.55 15.17 -10.75
C GLU A 107 -13.75 14.47 -9.41
N ARG A 108 -14.99 14.04 -9.16
CA ARG A 108 -15.29 13.18 -8.03
C ARG A 108 -14.75 11.78 -8.32
N PRO A 109 -14.15 11.07 -7.34
CA PRO A 109 -13.71 9.69 -7.55
C PRO A 109 -14.84 8.78 -8.04
N GLU A 110 -16.07 9.06 -7.63
CA GLU A 110 -17.27 8.32 -8.01
C GLU A 110 -17.64 8.44 -9.51
N ASP A 111 -17.16 9.49 -10.18
CA ASP A 111 -17.46 9.77 -11.60
C ASP A 111 -16.25 9.52 -12.53
N MET A 112 -15.13 8.99 -12.02
CA MET A 112 -13.88 8.85 -12.79
C MET A 112 -14.07 8.16 -14.13
N ASP A 113 -13.68 8.86 -15.20
CA ASP A 113 -13.56 8.31 -16.56
C ASP A 113 -12.11 8.22 -17.05
N THR A 114 -11.15 8.68 -16.24
CA THR A 114 -9.72 8.60 -16.49
C THR A 114 -9.19 7.17 -16.46
N ALA A 115 -8.10 6.92 -17.19
CA ALA A 115 -7.49 5.59 -17.27
C ALA A 115 -6.86 5.17 -15.94
N ARG A 116 -7.36 4.06 -15.36
CA ARG A 116 -6.86 3.50 -14.10
C ARG A 116 -5.76 2.45 -14.32
N THR A 117 -4.67 2.89 -14.95
CA THR A 117 -3.50 2.04 -15.27
C THR A 117 -2.94 1.38 -14.02
N VAL A 118 -2.70 0.07 -14.07
CA VAL A 118 -2.08 -0.69 -12.97
C VAL A 118 -0.61 -0.88 -13.25
N TYR A 119 0.23 -0.45 -12.31
CA TYR A 119 1.68 -0.59 -12.36
C TYR A 119 2.10 -1.70 -11.41
N ALA A 120 2.83 -2.67 -11.96
CA ALA A 120 3.32 -3.84 -11.23
C ALA A 120 4.80 -4.07 -11.54
N VAL A 121 5.55 -4.53 -10.53
CA VAL A 121 6.92 -4.99 -10.68
C VAL A 121 6.93 -6.51 -10.56
N ASP A 122 7.45 -7.16 -11.60
CA ASP A 122 7.67 -8.60 -11.66
C ASP A 122 9.14 -8.92 -11.41
N ALA A 123 9.40 -10.00 -10.66
CA ALA A 123 10.74 -10.55 -10.58
C ALA A 123 11.29 -10.85 -12.00
N PRO A 124 12.59 -10.64 -12.26
CA PRO A 124 13.63 -10.30 -11.29
C PRO A 124 13.84 -8.79 -11.12
N ASN A 125 12.92 -7.95 -11.59
CA ASN A 125 13.07 -6.51 -11.48
C ASN A 125 12.95 -6.05 -10.01
N PRO A 126 13.76 -5.07 -9.58
CA PRO A 126 13.83 -4.68 -8.18
C PRO A 126 12.70 -3.73 -7.77
N ALA A 127 12.33 -3.77 -6.49
CA ALA A 127 11.38 -2.86 -5.85
C ALA A 127 11.51 -2.86 -4.32
N SER A 128 12.76 -2.86 -3.82
CA SER A 128 13.07 -3.05 -2.40
C SER A 128 12.45 -2.01 -1.47
N ASP A 129 12.35 -0.77 -1.92
CA ASP A 129 11.77 0.34 -1.18
C ASP A 129 10.27 0.13 -0.92
N VAL A 130 9.45 0.06 -1.97
CA VAL A 130 8.00 -0.13 -1.85
C VAL A 130 7.65 -1.50 -1.29
N ALA A 131 8.38 -2.56 -1.64
CA ALA A 131 8.17 -3.89 -1.07
C ALA A 131 8.59 -3.93 0.41
N GLY A 132 9.72 -3.33 0.75
CA GLY A 132 10.19 -3.22 2.14
C GLY A 132 9.20 -2.46 3.02
N GLU A 133 8.69 -1.32 2.54
CA GLU A 133 7.70 -0.54 3.29
C GLU A 133 6.35 -1.26 3.36
N THR A 134 5.93 -1.96 2.31
CA THR A 134 4.72 -2.82 2.36
C THR A 134 4.89 -3.94 3.38
N ALA A 135 6.08 -4.56 3.46
CA ALA A 135 6.37 -5.56 4.48
C ALA A 135 6.36 -4.95 5.90
N ALA A 136 6.93 -3.75 6.07
CA ALA A 136 6.92 -3.03 7.34
C ALA A 136 5.49 -2.70 7.79
N ALA A 137 4.63 -2.23 6.88
CA ALA A 137 3.23 -1.94 7.14
C ALA A 137 2.48 -3.18 7.62
N LEU A 138 2.59 -4.29 6.88
CA LEU A 138 1.95 -5.56 7.23
C LEU A 138 2.47 -6.12 8.56
N ALA A 139 3.79 -6.05 8.81
CA ALA A 139 4.39 -6.51 10.05
C ALA A 139 3.94 -5.67 11.26
N ALA A 140 3.98 -4.34 11.17
CA ALA A 140 3.54 -3.44 12.23
C ALA A 140 2.03 -3.61 12.50
N SER A 141 1.21 -3.71 11.45
CA SER A 141 -0.22 -3.97 11.60
C SER A 141 -0.48 -5.34 12.25
N SER A 142 0.33 -6.37 11.96
CA SER A 142 0.20 -7.68 12.64
C SER A 142 0.35 -7.57 14.16
N MET A 143 1.21 -6.66 14.65
CA MET A 143 1.37 -6.39 16.07
C MET A 143 0.16 -5.61 16.62
N ALA A 144 -0.32 -4.60 15.89
CA ALA A 144 -1.49 -3.81 16.28
C ALA A 144 -2.78 -4.66 16.40
N PHE A 145 -2.96 -5.67 15.54
CA PHE A 145 -4.11 -6.58 15.59
C PHE A 145 -3.91 -7.81 16.47
N ARG A 146 -2.72 -8.02 17.05
CA ARG A 146 -2.32 -9.27 17.72
C ARG A 146 -3.34 -9.79 18.73
N TRP A 147 -3.97 -8.88 19.48
CA TRP A 147 -4.92 -9.21 20.54
C TRP A 147 -6.38 -9.15 20.10
N SER A 148 -6.72 -8.25 19.18
CA SER A 148 -8.09 -8.01 18.74
C SER A 148 -8.52 -8.96 17.62
N ASP A 149 -7.60 -9.39 16.76
CA ASP A 149 -7.82 -10.37 15.69
C ASP A 149 -6.54 -11.18 15.40
N PRO A 150 -6.26 -12.22 16.21
CA PRO A 150 -5.04 -13.01 16.07
C PRO A 150 -4.91 -13.74 14.72
N ALA A 151 -6.03 -14.12 14.10
CA ALA A 151 -6.02 -14.83 12.82
C ALA A 151 -5.64 -13.89 11.68
N TYR A 152 -6.15 -12.67 11.69
CA TYR A 152 -5.76 -11.63 10.74
C TYR A 152 -4.31 -11.20 10.96
N ALA A 153 -3.88 -11.01 12.21
CA ALA A 153 -2.48 -10.72 12.54
C ALA A 153 -1.51 -11.75 11.96
N GLU A 154 -1.82 -13.05 12.07
CA GLU A 154 -1.01 -14.12 11.48
C GLU A 154 -0.96 -14.04 9.94
N THR A 155 -2.08 -13.67 9.30
CA THR A 155 -2.15 -13.48 7.85
C THR A 155 -1.24 -12.35 7.40
N LEU A 156 -1.30 -11.20 8.09
CA LEU A 156 -0.45 -10.05 7.83
C LEU A 156 1.04 -10.39 8.00
N LEU A 157 1.40 -11.09 9.07
CA LEU A 157 2.80 -11.46 9.35
C LEU A 157 3.37 -12.39 8.27
N ARG A 158 2.60 -13.39 7.82
CA ARG A 158 3.05 -14.29 6.73
C ARG A 158 3.27 -13.55 5.43
N ALA A 159 2.35 -12.65 5.08
CA ALA A 159 2.51 -11.79 3.91
C ALA A 159 3.75 -10.90 4.06
N ALA A 160 3.94 -10.24 5.20
CA ALA A 160 5.10 -9.39 5.48
C ALA A 160 6.43 -10.12 5.26
N VAL A 161 6.57 -11.35 5.76
CA VAL A 161 7.78 -12.17 5.55
C VAL A 161 8.01 -12.47 4.06
N THR A 162 6.95 -12.83 3.33
CA THR A 162 7.04 -13.15 1.89
C THR A 162 7.46 -11.91 1.09
N VAL A 163 6.87 -10.75 1.39
CA VAL A 163 7.16 -9.49 0.71
C VAL A 163 8.56 -8.99 1.03
N PHE A 164 9.01 -9.13 2.30
CA PHE A 164 10.38 -8.80 2.69
C PHE A 164 11.40 -9.67 1.96
N GLN A 165 11.11 -10.96 1.77
CA GLN A 165 11.98 -11.84 0.97
C GLN A 165 12.09 -11.38 -0.49
N PHE A 166 10.98 -10.94 -1.11
CA PHE A 166 11.03 -10.33 -2.44
C PHE A 166 11.92 -9.07 -2.44
N ALA A 167 11.73 -8.18 -1.47
CA ALA A 167 12.48 -6.93 -1.34
C ALA A 167 13.99 -7.14 -1.17
N ASP A 168 14.38 -8.15 -0.37
CA ASP A 168 15.78 -8.49 -0.11
C ASP A 168 16.43 -9.27 -1.27
N THR A 169 15.66 -10.09 -1.98
CA THR A 169 16.16 -10.88 -3.11
C THR A 169 16.40 -10.02 -4.36
N TYR A 170 15.48 -9.09 -4.67
CA TYR A 170 15.54 -8.25 -5.87
C TYR A 170 15.85 -6.80 -5.49
N ARG A 171 17.13 -6.51 -5.26
CA ARG A 171 17.61 -5.25 -4.67
C ARG A 171 17.62 -4.07 -5.65
N GLY A 172 16.97 -2.98 -5.28
CA GLY A 172 16.95 -1.71 -6.04
C GLY A 172 15.63 -0.94 -5.86
N ALA A 173 15.57 0.27 -6.40
CA ALA A 173 14.39 1.12 -6.25
C ALA A 173 13.28 0.69 -7.21
N TYR A 174 12.01 0.79 -6.80
CA TYR A 174 10.92 0.49 -7.72
C TYR A 174 10.86 1.47 -8.90
N SER A 175 11.34 2.70 -8.71
CA SER A 175 11.47 3.71 -9.76
C SER A 175 12.66 3.50 -10.72
N ASP A 176 13.51 2.50 -10.50
CA ASP A 176 14.52 2.09 -11.48
C ASP A 176 13.88 1.40 -12.70
N ASN A 177 12.64 0.89 -12.53
CA ASN A 177 11.88 0.26 -13.60
C ASN A 177 11.31 1.31 -14.56
N PRO A 178 11.65 1.29 -15.87
CA PRO A 178 11.23 2.35 -16.81
C PRO A 178 9.71 2.56 -16.86
N HIS A 179 8.94 1.46 -16.89
CA HIS A 179 7.48 1.50 -16.94
C HIS A 179 6.83 2.01 -15.64
N ILE A 180 7.54 1.93 -14.51
CA ILE A 180 7.08 2.45 -13.23
C ILE A 180 7.49 3.91 -13.09
N LYS A 181 8.71 4.25 -13.52
CA LYS A 181 9.27 5.59 -13.42
C LYS A 181 8.37 6.66 -14.05
N GLU A 182 7.73 6.37 -15.18
CA GLU A 182 6.81 7.28 -15.85
C GLU A 182 5.57 7.63 -15.03
N GLY A 183 5.11 6.70 -14.17
CA GLY A 183 3.94 6.90 -13.29
C GLY A 183 4.30 7.25 -11.84
N ALA A 184 5.49 6.89 -11.36
CA ALA A 184 5.92 7.16 -10.00
C ALA A 184 6.68 8.48 -9.88
N CYS A 185 7.55 8.82 -10.85
CA CYS A 185 8.32 10.05 -10.86
C CYS A 185 7.67 11.09 -11.78
N PRO A 186 7.50 12.35 -11.33
CA PRO A 186 8.17 12.99 -10.20
C PRO A 186 7.41 12.95 -8.85
N PHE A 187 6.35 12.16 -8.72
CA PHE A 187 5.44 12.20 -7.57
C PHE A 187 6.04 11.58 -6.30
N TYR A 188 6.36 10.29 -6.34
CA TYR A 188 6.96 9.53 -5.25
C TYR A 188 8.20 8.79 -5.75
N CYS A 189 9.21 9.52 -6.17
CA CYS A 189 10.48 8.90 -6.50
C CYS A 189 11.13 8.28 -5.26
N ASP A 190 11.99 7.28 -5.49
CA ASP A 190 13.16 7.10 -4.64
C ASP A 190 13.81 8.48 -4.40
N LEU A 191 13.89 8.88 -3.14
CA LEU A 191 14.67 10.03 -2.66
C LEU A 191 15.91 9.56 -1.89
N MET A 192 16.17 8.25 -1.92
CA MET A 192 16.98 7.53 -0.96
C MET A 192 17.70 6.42 -1.71
N ASP A 193 19.00 6.61 -1.96
CA ASP A 193 20.00 5.56 -2.23
C ASP A 193 20.09 4.54 -1.05
N ILE A 194 18.98 4.19 -0.39
CA ILE A 194 18.89 3.09 0.57
C ILE A 194 18.89 1.80 -0.25
N LYS A 195 20.11 1.38 -0.61
CA LYS A 195 20.37 -0.05 -0.72
C LYS A 195 20.10 -0.64 0.66
N MET A 196 19.13 -1.56 0.76
CA MET A 196 18.99 -2.41 1.94
C MET A 196 20.25 -3.27 2.09
N ASN A 197 21.31 -2.68 2.63
CA ASN A 197 22.45 -3.41 3.13
C ASN A 197 22.10 -3.73 4.59
N CYS A 198 21.57 -4.93 4.84
CA CYS A 198 21.50 -5.44 6.19
C CYS A 198 22.89 -5.40 6.85
N CYS A 199 22.96 -5.16 8.16
CA CYS A 199 24.19 -5.22 8.93
C CYS A 199 24.87 -6.61 8.75
N GLY A 200 25.85 -6.71 7.84
CA GLY A 200 26.58 -7.95 7.61
C GLY A 200 27.43 -8.02 6.35
N GLU A 201 27.12 -7.29 5.28
CA GLU A 201 27.94 -7.33 4.05
C GLU A 201 29.07 -6.29 4.13
N GLN A 202 30.17 -6.67 4.79
CA GLN A 202 31.46 -6.03 4.53
C GLN A 202 31.98 -6.48 3.17
N HIS A 203 32.28 -5.50 2.31
CA HIS A 203 32.93 -5.67 1.03
C HIS A 203 34.18 -6.56 1.12
N GLY A 204 34.26 -7.54 0.21
CA GLY A 204 35.49 -8.21 -0.22
C GLY A 204 35.85 -7.77 -1.62
#